data_AF-A0A0X1KI92-F1
#
_entry.id   AF-A0A0X1KI92-F1
#
_cell.length_a   1.000
_cell.length_b   1.000
_cell.length_c   1.000
_cell.angle_alpha   90.00
_cell.angle_beta   90.00
_cell.angle_gamma   90.00
#
_symmetry.space_group_name_H-M   'P 1'
#
loop_
_entity.id
_entity.type
_entity.pdbx_description
1 polymer ?
#
loop_
_entity_poly.entity_id
_entity_poly.type
_entity_poly.pdbx_seq_one_letter_code
_entity_poly.pdbx_strand_id
1 'polypeptide(L)'
;MDGEGLYYSGRVLWVVKSGDRLYGKVLDDYPYYVEVNGDSSFCTCPRGGDCEHVRAVKIAYERGFYFDCPGEEPFGEGCAYSMLNSVPELKWRVLLKELEHALETDESGSHAAKLFYEAFRLLEQEPNPRKLKVIGVLLNEYSAVFPDYAVTERLKSEFRRLRIRLEG
;
A
#
# COMPACT_ATOMS: atom_id res chain seq x y z
N MET A 1 -14.87 6.82 9.83
CA MET A 1 -14.01 6.29 10.92
C MET A 1 -13.27 7.48 11.54
N ASP A 2 -12.84 7.45 12.81
CA ASP A 2 -11.98 8.51 13.37
C ASP A 2 -10.49 8.16 13.24
N GLY A 3 -9.60 9.07 13.67
CA GLY A 3 -8.15 8.90 13.50
C GLY A 3 -7.58 7.71 14.27
N GLU A 4 -8.08 7.45 15.48
CA GLU A 4 -7.71 6.26 16.25
C GLU A 4 -8.17 4.98 15.55
N GLY A 5 -9.41 4.95 15.07
CA GLY A 5 -9.94 3.82 14.31
C GLY A 5 -9.11 3.49 13.07
N LEU A 6 -8.68 4.51 12.31
CA LEU A 6 -7.79 4.32 11.16
C LEU A 6 -6.43 3.74 11.58
N TYR A 7 -5.84 4.23 12.66
CA TYR A 7 -4.57 3.68 13.16
C TYR A 7 -4.70 2.23 13.62
N TYR A 8 -5.66 1.91 14.49
CA TYR A 8 -5.80 0.58 15.08
C TYR A 8 -6.29 -0.50 14.11
N SER A 9 -7.05 -0.10 13.08
CA SER A 9 -7.38 -1.01 11.96
C SER A 9 -6.19 -1.24 11.02
N GLY A 10 -5.06 -0.55 11.25
CA GLY A 10 -3.86 -0.64 10.45
C GLY A 10 -4.02 -0.04 9.06
N ARG A 11 -4.89 0.97 8.92
CA ARG A 11 -5.11 1.70 7.66
C ARG A 11 -4.02 2.74 7.39
N VAL A 12 -3.22 3.10 8.38
CA VAL A 12 -1.96 3.84 8.16
C VAL A 12 -0.93 2.87 7.58
N LEU A 13 -0.60 3.04 6.30
CA LEU A 13 0.28 2.12 5.58
C LEU A 13 1.75 2.36 5.88
N TRP A 14 2.14 3.63 5.94
CA TRP A 14 3.47 4.06 6.32
C TRP A 14 3.42 5.50 6.82
N VAL A 15 4.40 5.84 7.65
CA VAL A 15 4.73 7.21 8.04
C VAL A 15 6.22 7.38 7.87
N VAL A 16 6.63 8.53 7.33
CA VAL A 16 8.02 8.92 7.15
C VAL A 16 8.25 10.24 7.87
N LYS A 17 9.28 10.31 8.70
CA LYS A 17 9.80 11.57 9.25
C LYS A 17 10.98 12.04 8.41
N SER A 18 10.93 13.29 7.96
CA SER A 18 11.97 13.93 7.14
C SER A 18 12.20 15.33 7.71
N GLY A 19 13.29 15.49 8.47
CA GLY A 19 13.51 16.69 9.29
C GLY A 19 12.37 16.92 10.30
N ASP A 20 11.71 18.07 10.18
CA ASP A 20 10.56 18.50 11.00
C ASP A 20 9.20 18.11 10.38
N ARG A 21 9.20 17.42 9.23
CA ARG A 21 8.00 17.03 8.52
C ARG A 21 7.67 15.56 8.73
N LEU A 22 6.38 15.26 8.74
CA LEU A 22 5.85 13.90 8.64
C LEU A 22 5.08 13.76 7.33
N TYR A 23 5.32 12.66 6.64
CA TYR A 23 4.58 12.23 5.47
C TYR A 23 3.90 10.91 5.80
N GLY A 24 2.69 10.69 5.31
CA GLY A 24 1.99 9.44 5.53
C GLY A 24 1.04 9.08 4.40
N LYS A 25 0.78 7.78 4.27
CA LYS A 25 -0.29 7.26 3.42
C LYS A 25 -1.29 6.49 4.27
N VAL A 26 -2.55 6.84 4.14
CA VAL A 26 -3.66 6.25 4.91
C VAL A 26 -4.72 5.73 3.94
N LEU A 27 -5.12 4.47 4.08
CA LEU A 27 -6.20 3.85 3.32
C LEU A 27 -7.54 4.05 4.02
N ASP A 28 -8.43 4.84 3.44
CA ASP A 28 -9.81 4.96 3.91
C ASP A 28 -10.79 4.57 2.79
N ASP A 29 -11.67 5.46 2.35
CA ASP A 29 -12.44 5.27 1.11
C ASP A 29 -11.54 5.29 -0.14
N TYR A 30 -10.42 6.02 -0.04
CA TYR A 30 -9.36 6.11 -1.04
C TYR A 30 -8.00 6.15 -0.33
N PRO A 31 -6.87 5.92 -1.04
CA PRO A 31 -5.56 6.23 -0.51
C PRO A 31 -5.37 7.76 -0.40
N TYR A 32 -5.19 8.23 0.83
CA TYR A 32 -4.92 9.63 1.13
C TYR A 32 -3.45 9.85 1.52
N TYR A 33 -2.88 10.91 0.97
CA TYR A 33 -1.52 11.37 1.30
C TYR A 33 -1.62 12.52 2.27
N VAL A 34 -0.77 12.47 3.29
CA VAL A 34 -0.75 13.42 4.41
C VAL A 34 0.64 14.01 4.53
N GLU A 35 0.71 15.32 4.73
CA GLU A 35 1.89 16.04 5.20
C GLU A 35 1.56 16.77 6.51
N VAL A 36 2.47 16.72 7.47
CA VAL A 36 2.40 17.48 8.72
C VAL A 36 3.72 18.22 8.92
N ASN A 37 3.65 19.51 9.17
CA ASN A 37 4.81 20.36 9.46
C ASN A 37 4.44 21.34 10.58
N GLY A 38 4.85 21.01 11.82
CA GLY A 38 4.42 21.72 13.02
C GLY A 38 2.89 21.76 13.15
N ASP A 39 2.34 22.97 13.23
CA ASP A 39 0.89 23.22 13.33
C ASP A 39 0.16 23.18 11.98
N SER A 40 0.90 23.12 10.87
CA SER A 40 0.32 23.02 9.53
C SER A 40 0.20 21.57 9.08
N SER A 41 -0.87 21.26 8.37
CA SER A 41 -1.08 19.95 7.77
C SER A 41 -1.79 20.06 6.42
N PHE A 42 -1.45 19.14 5.54
CA PHE A 42 -2.10 18.93 4.26
C PHE A 42 -2.57 17.49 4.17
N CYS A 43 -3.76 17.28 3.60
CA CYS A 43 -4.24 15.96 3.25
C CYS A 43 -4.96 16.02 1.91
N THR A 44 -4.78 15.01 1.07
CA THR A 44 -5.45 14.92 -0.25
C THR A 44 -6.95 14.63 -0.15
N CYS A 45 -7.51 14.46 1.05
CA CYS A 45 -8.95 14.34 1.24
C CYS A 45 -9.66 15.70 1.06
N PRO A 46 -11.01 15.71 0.90
CA PRO A 46 -11.77 16.95 0.71
C PRO A 46 -11.67 17.97 1.86
N ARG A 47 -11.20 17.56 3.04
CA ARG A 47 -10.98 18.46 4.19
C ARG A 47 -9.63 19.18 4.17
N GLY A 48 -8.72 18.80 3.29
CA GLY A 48 -7.48 19.54 2.98
C GLY A 48 -6.38 19.55 4.05
N GLY A 49 -6.63 19.18 5.31
CA GLY A 49 -5.60 19.21 6.36
C GLY A 49 -6.08 19.06 7.80
N ASP A 50 -7.37 19.28 8.10
CA ASP A 50 -7.96 18.95 9.41
C ASP A 50 -8.91 17.76 9.28
N CYS A 51 -8.34 16.55 9.37
CA CYS A 51 -9.08 15.31 9.19
C CYS A 51 -8.54 14.16 10.05
N GLU A 52 -9.32 13.08 10.07
CA GLU A 52 -8.98 11.81 10.70
C GLU A 52 -7.69 11.19 10.16
N HIS A 53 -7.35 11.38 8.88
CA HIS A 53 -6.10 10.85 8.30
C HIS A 53 -4.87 11.53 8.90
N VAL A 54 -4.91 12.85 9.08
CA VAL A 54 -3.84 13.61 9.75
C VAL A 54 -3.70 13.18 11.20
N ARG A 55 -4.82 13.01 11.92
CA ARG A 55 -4.81 12.48 13.29
C ARG A 55 -4.20 11.08 13.35
N ALA A 56 -4.56 10.20 12.42
CA ALA A 56 -4.01 8.84 12.35
C ALA A 56 -2.49 8.83 12.12
N VAL A 57 -1.97 9.71 11.26
CA VAL A 57 -0.52 9.86 11.02
C VAL A 57 0.20 10.37 12.26
N LYS A 58 -0.36 11.36 12.97
CA LYS A 58 0.21 11.86 14.23
C LYS A 58 0.24 10.75 15.31
N ILE A 59 -0.85 10.01 15.47
CA ILE A 59 -0.93 8.86 16.40
C ILE A 59 0.11 7.79 16.04
N ALA A 60 0.24 7.46 14.75
CA ALA A 60 1.23 6.51 14.28
C ALA A 60 2.66 6.94 14.61
N TYR A 61 2.98 8.21 14.36
CA TYR A 61 4.28 8.80 14.70
C TYR A 61 4.56 8.75 16.22
N GLU A 62 3.61 9.22 17.04
CA GLU A 62 3.72 9.23 18.51
C GLU A 62 3.93 7.83 19.10
N ARG A 63 3.42 6.80 18.41
CA ARG A 63 3.57 5.39 18.81
C ARG A 63 4.78 4.69 18.20
N GLY A 64 5.63 5.42 17.48
CA GLY A 64 6.85 4.89 16.88
C GLY A 64 6.63 4.08 15.59
N PHE A 65 5.45 4.15 14.97
CA PHE A 65 5.19 3.57 13.65
C PHE A 65 5.58 4.58 12.57
N TYR A 66 6.89 4.77 12.36
CA TYR A 66 7.42 5.60 11.29
C TYR A 66 8.82 5.14 10.86
N PHE A 67 9.23 5.56 9.66
CA PHE A 67 10.60 5.49 9.20
C PHE A 67 11.28 6.85 9.31
N ASP A 68 12.53 6.86 9.76
CA ASP A 68 13.34 8.08 9.74
C ASP A 68 14.05 8.19 8.39
N CYS A 69 13.80 9.28 7.66
CA CYS A 69 14.41 9.53 6.37
C CYS A 69 15.65 10.42 6.52
N PRO A 70 16.85 9.92 6.18
CA PRO A 70 18.04 10.75 6.20
C PRO A 70 17.99 11.78 5.06
N GLY A 71 17.91 13.07 5.42
CA GLY A 71 17.88 14.20 4.50
C GLY A 71 16.49 14.83 4.34
N GLU A 72 16.43 16.03 3.75
CA GLU A 72 15.16 16.68 3.41
C GLU A 72 14.61 16.06 2.10
N GLU A 73 13.70 15.11 2.25
CA GLU A 73 12.93 14.55 1.13
C GLU A 73 11.56 15.29 1.03
N PRO A 74 11.18 15.77 -0.17
CA PRO A 74 10.03 16.66 -0.35
C PRO A 74 8.62 16.02 -0.25
N PHE A 75 8.48 14.70 -0.42
CA PHE A 75 7.19 14.00 -0.58
C PHE A 75 7.01 12.74 0.31
N GLY A 76 8.02 12.32 1.06
CA GLY A 76 8.11 11.10 1.87
C GLY A 76 8.11 9.77 1.10
N GLU A 77 7.39 9.68 -0.02
CA GLU A 77 7.10 8.42 -0.74
C GLU A 77 8.36 7.67 -1.19
N GLY A 78 9.33 8.39 -1.76
CA GLY A 78 10.59 7.77 -2.20
C GLY A 78 11.31 7.07 -1.05
N CYS A 79 11.27 7.69 0.13
CA CYS A 79 11.84 7.12 1.35
C CYS A 79 11.02 5.94 1.87
N ALA A 80 9.70 6.06 1.90
CA ALA A 80 8.81 4.97 2.27
C ALA A 80 9.07 3.73 1.40
N TYR A 81 9.16 3.89 0.07
CA TYR A 81 9.45 2.79 -0.83
C TYR A 81 10.85 2.19 -0.61
N SER A 82 11.87 3.02 -0.38
CA SER A 82 13.22 2.55 -0.06
C SER A 82 13.25 1.69 1.22
N MET A 83 12.57 2.15 2.27
CA MET A 83 12.49 1.46 3.55
C MET A 83 11.66 0.18 3.47
N LEU A 84 10.51 0.21 2.78
CA LEU A 84 9.69 -0.97 2.53
C LEU A 84 10.48 -2.02 1.72
N ASN A 85 11.23 -1.62 0.70
CA ASN A 85 12.11 -2.53 -0.05
C ASN A 85 13.17 -3.20 0.84
N SER A 86 13.57 -2.57 1.93
CA SER A 86 14.53 -3.11 2.90
C SER A 86 13.89 -4.08 3.90
N VAL A 87 12.55 -4.14 3.98
CA VAL A 87 11.78 -5.02 4.88
C VAL A 87 10.68 -5.77 4.10
N PRO A 88 11.02 -6.87 3.40
CA PRO A 88 10.10 -7.57 2.48
C PRO A 88 8.75 -7.97 3.11
N GLU A 89 8.74 -8.38 4.37
CA GLU A 89 7.51 -8.77 5.05
C GLU A 89 6.56 -7.59 5.28
N LEU A 90 7.10 -6.43 5.64
CA LEU A 90 6.30 -5.22 5.81
C LEU A 90 5.81 -4.70 4.45
N LYS A 91 6.67 -4.71 3.42
CA LYS A 91 6.27 -4.41 2.05
C LYS A 91 5.12 -5.28 1.57
N TRP A 92 5.19 -6.59 1.83
CA TRP A 92 4.11 -7.50 1.51
C TRP A 92 2.79 -7.12 2.19
N ARG A 93 2.83 -6.82 3.50
CA ARG A 93 1.62 -6.41 4.25
C ARG A 93 0.99 -5.13 3.72
N VAL A 94 1.82 -4.13 3.39
CA VAL A 94 1.34 -2.87 2.79
C VAL A 94 0.72 -3.14 1.42
N LEU A 95 1.43 -3.87 0.56
CA LEU A 95 0.97 -4.21 -0.78
C LEU A 95 -0.35 -4.96 -0.75
N LEU A 96 -0.48 -5.96 0.12
CA LEU A 96 -1.68 -6.78 0.21
C LEU A 96 -2.89 -5.94 0.63
N LYS A 97 -2.72 -5.04 1.62
CA LYS A 97 -3.79 -4.12 2.02
C LYS A 97 -4.19 -3.15 0.92
N GLU A 98 -3.22 -2.61 0.19
CA GLU A 98 -3.51 -1.77 -0.97
C GLU A 98 -4.25 -2.55 -2.06
N LEU A 99 -3.86 -3.79 -2.31
CA LEU A 99 -4.47 -4.64 -3.33
C LEU A 99 -5.91 -5.01 -2.97
N GLU A 100 -6.15 -5.45 -1.73
CA GLU A 100 -7.49 -5.75 -1.22
C GLU A 100 -8.41 -4.53 -1.36
N HIS A 101 -7.93 -3.35 -0.95
CA HIS A 101 -8.69 -2.11 -1.10
C HIS A 101 -8.93 -1.77 -2.59
N ALA A 102 -7.91 -1.89 -3.44
CA ALA A 102 -8.03 -1.59 -4.87
C ALA A 102 -9.04 -2.52 -5.55
N LEU A 103 -9.18 -3.78 -5.14
CA LEU A 103 -10.19 -4.68 -5.69
C LEU A 103 -11.62 -4.25 -5.37
N GLU A 104 -11.81 -3.50 -4.29
CA GLU A 104 -13.12 -2.96 -3.89
C GLU A 104 -13.43 -1.62 -4.56
N THR A 105 -12.40 -0.79 -4.83
CA THR A 105 -12.60 0.63 -5.18
C THR A 105 -12.05 1.06 -6.54
N ASP A 106 -11.13 0.29 -7.16
CA ASP A 106 -10.53 0.65 -8.46
C ASP A 106 -11.49 0.33 -9.60
N GLU A 107 -12.23 1.34 -10.05
CA GLU A 107 -13.18 1.22 -11.16
C GLU A 107 -12.52 0.81 -12.50
N SER A 108 -11.23 1.09 -12.67
CA SER A 108 -10.50 0.85 -13.91
C SER A 108 -9.73 -0.47 -13.93
N GLY A 109 -9.51 -1.08 -12.77
CA GLY A 109 -8.61 -2.22 -12.58
C GLY A 109 -7.11 -1.92 -12.79
N SER A 110 -6.73 -0.70 -13.18
CA SER A 110 -5.34 -0.35 -13.53
C SER A 110 -4.42 -0.33 -12.30
N HIS A 111 -4.92 0.16 -11.17
CA HIS A 111 -4.18 0.20 -9.92
C HIS A 111 -4.05 -1.21 -9.33
N ALA A 112 -5.14 -1.97 -9.30
CA ALA A 112 -5.11 -3.38 -8.86
C ALA A 112 -4.14 -4.21 -9.73
N ALA A 113 -4.14 -4.03 -11.05
CA ALA A 113 -3.21 -4.72 -11.95
C ALA A 113 -1.74 -4.38 -11.67
N LYS A 114 -1.41 -3.12 -11.39
CA LYS A 114 -0.07 -2.70 -10.94
C LYS A 114 0.34 -3.43 -9.66
N LEU A 115 -0.56 -3.50 -8.68
CA LEU A 115 -0.30 -4.13 -7.39
C LEU A 115 -0.10 -5.65 -7.53
N PHE A 116 -0.86 -6.34 -8.40
CA PHE A 116 -0.57 -7.74 -8.73
C PHE A 116 0.82 -7.93 -9.32
N TYR A 117 1.21 -7.07 -10.25
CA TYR A 117 2.54 -7.16 -10.85
C TYR A 117 3.64 -6.99 -9.80
N GLU A 118 3.50 -6.03 -8.88
CA GLU A 118 4.43 -5.85 -7.75
C GLU A 118 4.43 -7.07 -6.81
N ALA A 119 3.26 -7.69 -6.54
CA ALA A 119 3.15 -8.89 -5.73
C ALA A 119 3.92 -10.06 -6.35
N PHE A 120 3.78 -10.26 -7.67
CA PHE A 120 4.50 -11.29 -8.39
C PHE A 120 6.01 -11.09 -8.29
N ARG A 121 6.49 -9.85 -8.50
CA ARG A 121 7.92 -9.52 -8.38
C ARG A 121 8.47 -9.78 -6.98
N LEU A 122 7.69 -9.48 -5.94
CA LEU A 122 8.09 -9.77 -4.57
C LEU A 122 8.14 -11.28 -4.29
N LEU A 123 7.19 -12.05 -4.83
CA LEU A 123 7.17 -13.51 -4.71
C LEU A 123 8.25 -14.22 -5.54
N GLU A 124 8.72 -13.61 -6.63
CA GLU A 124 9.89 -14.09 -7.37
C GLU A 124 11.18 -13.97 -6.54
N GLN A 125 11.29 -12.90 -5.75
CA GLN A 125 12.46 -12.62 -4.90
C GLN A 125 12.41 -13.42 -3.60
N GLU A 126 11.22 -13.50 -2.99
CA GLU A 126 10.97 -14.12 -1.70
C GLU A 126 9.83 -15.15 -1.82
N PRO A 127 10.13 -16.37 -2.34
CA PRO A 127 9.13 -17.41 -2.53
C PRO A 127 8.39 -17.78 -1.25
N ASN A 128 7.05 -17.77 -1.31
CA ASN A 128 6.23 -18.19 -0.18
C ASN A 128 4.90 -18.81 -0.67
N PRO A 129 4.71 -20.13 -0.49
CA PRO A 129 3.51 -20.82 -0.98
C PRO A 129 2.20 -20.31 -0.36
N ARG A 130 2.21 -19.80 0.87
CA ARG A 130 0.99 -19.25 1.50
C ARG A 130 0.61 -17.92 0.85
N LYS A 131 1.59 -17.03 0.65
CA LYS A 131 1.39 -15.75 -0.03
C LYS A 131 0.96 -15.95 -1.49
N LEU A 132 1.53 -16.94 -2.17
CA LEU A 132 1.14 -17.32 -3.53
C LEU A 132 -0.34 -17.75 -3.61
N LYS A 133 -0.82 -18.55 -2.65
CA LYS A 133 -2.24 -18.95 -2.57
C LYS A 133 -3.16 -17.75 -2.38
N VAL A 134 -2.81 -16.82 -1.49
CA VAL A 134 -3.58 -15.58 -1.25
C VAL A 134 -3.72 -14.79 -2.55
N ILE A 135 -2.62 -14.56 -3.27
CA ILE A 135 -2.65 -13.83 -4.55
C ILE A 135 -3.47 -14.57 -5.60
N GLY A 136 -3.44 -15.90 -5.62
CA GLY A 136 -4.30 -16.68 -6.51
C GLY A 136 -5.80 -16.45 -6.27
N VAL A 137 -6.22 -16.32 -5.00
CA VAL A 137 -7.61 -15.99 -4.66
C VAL A 137 -7.97 -14.59 -5.16
N LEU A 138 -7.17 -13.59 -4.81
CA LEU A 138 -7.40 -12.20 -5.21
C LEU A 138 -7.39 -12.03 -6.74
N LEU A 139 -6.53 -12.77 -7.45
CA LEU A 139 -6.49 -12.72 -8.91
C LEU A 139 -7.76 -13.29 -9.55
N ASN A 140 -8.39 -14.29 -8.92
CA ASN A 140 -9.68 -14.79 -9.39
C ASN A 140 -10.78 -13.73 -9.21
N GLU A 141 -10.77 -13.00 -8.10
CA GLU A 141 -11.69 -11.89 -7.86
C GLU A 141 -11.51 -10.79 -8.91
N TYR A 142 -10.27 -10.34 -9.12
CA TYR A 142 -9.94 -9.38 -10.18
C TYR A 142 -10.44 -9.84 -11.56
N SER A 143 -10.23 -11.12 -11.87
CA SER A 143 -10.63 -11.70 -13.16
C SER A 143 -12.14 -11.81 -13.33
N ALA A 144 -12.89 -11.90 -12.24
CA ALA A 144 -14.35 -11.90 -12.28
C ALA A 144 -14.91 -10.48 -12.53
N VAL A 145 -14.24 -9.45 -12.02
CA VAL A 145 -14.62 -8.04 -12.21
C VAL A 145 -14.20 -7.54 -13.60
N PHE A 146 -13.00 -7.90 -14.07
CA PHE A 146 -12.45 -7.44 -15.35
C PHE A 146 -12.18 -8.61 -16.34
N PRO A 147 -13.19 -9.41 -16.72
CA PRO A 147 -12.98 -10.64 -17.48
C PRO A 147 -12.45 -10.40 -18.90
N ASP A 148 -12.86 -9.30 -19.54
CA ASP A 148 -12.58 -9.04 -20.95
C ASP A 148 -11.29 -8.24 -21.19
N TYR A 149 -10.55 -7.90 -20.12
CA TYR A 149 -9.36 -7.06 -20.25
C TYR A 149 -8.15 -7.90 -20.64
N ALA A 150 -7.38 -7.45 -21.63
CA ALA A 150 -6.14 -8.10 -22.04
C ALA A 150 -5.12 -8.21 -20.88
N VAL A 151 -5.13 -7.25 -19.95
CA VAL A 151 -4.28 -7.29 -18.75
C VAL A 151 -4.65 -8.44 -17.82
N THR A 152 -5.92 -8.83 -17.75
CA THR A 152 -6.39 -9.96 -16.94
C THR A 152 -5.76 -11.27 -17.39
N GLU A 153 -5.78 -11.55 -18.69
CA GLU A 153 -5.14 -12.75 -19.25
C GLU A 153 -3.61 -12.72 -19.08
N ARG A 154 -3.01 -11.53 -19.19
CA ARG A 154 -1.58 -11.35 -18.90
C ARG A 154 -1.26 -11.69 -17.44
N LEU A 155 -2.02 -11.18 -16.47
CA LEU A 155 -1.82 -11.46 -15.04
C LEU A 155 -2.00 -12.95 -14.73
N LYS A 156 -3.03 -13.62 -15.28
CA LYS A 156 -3.20 -15.07 -15.15
C LYS A 156 -2.03 -15.85 -15.72
N SER A 157 -1.49 -15.42 -16.87
CA SER A 157 -0.32 -16.04 -17.48
C SER A 157 0.92 -15.92 -16.60
N GLU A 158 1.22 -14.72 -16.09
CA GLU A 158 2.36 -14.50 -15.20
C GLU A 158 2.21 -15.26 -13.88
N PHE A 159 1.01 -15.27 -13.28
CA PHE A 159 0.75 -16.05 -12.07
C PHE A 159 0.96 -17.55 -12.29
N ARG A 160 0.50 -18.11 -13.42
CA ARG A 160 0.73 -19.52 -13.77
C ARG A 160 2.22 -19.85 -13.90
N ARG A 161 3.00 -18.98 -14.56
CA ARG A 161 4.45 -19.14 -14.69
C ARG A 161 5.14 -19.10 -13.32
N LEU A 162 4.77 -18.13 -12.50
CA LEU A 162 5.28 -17.99 -11.14
C LEU A 162 4.99 -19.25 -10.33
N ARG A 163 3.74 -19.74 -10.36
CA ARG A 163 3.33 -20.94 -9.65
C ARG A 163 4.13 -22.18 -10.07
N ILE A 164 4.29 -22.42 -11.38
CA ILE A 164 5.09 -23.55 -11.89
C ILE A 164 6.53 -23.46 -11.39
N ARG A 165 7.12 -22.26 -11.37
CA ARG A 165 8.51 -22.07 -10.92
C ARG A 165 8.69 -22.30 -9.42
N LEU A 166 7.68 -21.99 -8.61
CA LEU A 166 7.78 -22.07 -7.15
C LEU A 166 7.30 -23.40 -6.57
N GLU A 167 6.46 -24.14 -7.31
CA GLU A 167 5.92 -25.44 -6.90
C GLU A 167 6.57 -26.64 -7.61
N GLY A 168 7.29 -26.41 -8.71
CA GLY A 168 8.05 -27.42 -9.45
C GLY A 168 9.53 -27.40 -9.09
#